data_AF-A0AAI8L9W3-F1
#
_entry.id   AF-A0AAI8L9W3-F1
#
_cell.length_a   1.000
_cell.length_b   1.000
_cell.length_c   1.000
_cell.angle_alpha   90.00
_cell.angle_beta   90.00
_cell.angle_gamma   90.00
#
_symmetry.space_group_name_H-M   'P 1'
#
loop_
_entity.id
_entity.type
_entity.pdbx_description
1 polymer ?
#
loop_
_entity_poly.entity_id
_entity_poly.type
_entity_poly.pdbx_seq_one_letter_code
_entity_poly.pdbx_strand_id
1 'polypeptide(L)'
;MIGVRGIHEVIVNTFGQTPSHLGSRLTVQTGKVLLAEREQRERTPVLVVDEAHLMSYEQLETIRILTNQGMDQDSPLSSLLAGQPTLRRTMKLAVLAALEQRTTPRHTMPGTTSTETTSYAAHHLKIAGRPDQLFTEDAPTLIHTTSRGYPEQSTTLPPGPHFRLRHRKEPGRRGRRPRVSE
;
A
#
# COMPACT_ATOMS: atom_id res chain seq x y z
N MET A 1 2.18 7.56 -15.50
CA MET A 1 3.24 7.61 -14.46
C MET A 1 3.72 9.04 -14.35
N ILE A 2 3.82 9.58 -13.13
CA ILE A 2 4.27 10.95 -12.88
C ILE A 2 5.77 11.03 -13.25
N GLY A 3 6.15 11.70 -14.33
CA GLY A 3 7.57 11.86 -14.70
C GLY A 3 8.38 12.63 -13.65
N VAL A 4 9.69 12.76 -13.83
CA VAL A 4 10.60 13.50 -12.90
C VAL A 4 10.05 14.88 -12.54
N ARG A 5 9.60 15.64 -13.54
CA ARG A 5 8.95 16.94 -13.34
C ARG A 5 7.77 16.85 -12.39
N GLY A 6 6.91 15.84 -12.55
CA GLY A 6 5.70 15.72 -11.78
C GLY A 6 5.95 15.42 -10.30
N ILE A 7 7.08 14.78 -9.94
CA ILE A 7 7.49 14.63 -8.53
C ILE A 7 7.64 16.02 -7.88
N HIS A 8 8.34 16.92 -8.56
CA HIS A 8 8.49 18.30 -8.08
C HIS A 8 7.18 19.07 -8.04
N GLU A 9 6.32 18.92 -9.06
CA GLU A 9 5.00 19.58 -9.08
C GLU A 9 4.13 19.14 -7.90
N VAL A 10 4.10 17.83 -7.59
CA VAL A 10 3.34 17.28 -6.47
C VAL A 10 3.85 17.85 -5.15
N ILE A 11 5.17 17.91 -4.95
CA ILE A 11 5.76 18.47 -3.72
C ILE A 11 5.35 19.94 -3.57
N VAL A 12 5.58 20.76 -4.59
CA VAL A 12 5.31 22.20 -4.54
C VAL A 12 3.81 22.49 -4.32
N ASN A 13 2.93 21.74 -5.00
CA ASN A 13 1.48 21.84 -4.80
C ASN A 13 1.05 21.44 -3.38
N THR A 14 1.67 20.40 -2.80
CA THR A 14 1.35 19.93 -1.43
C THR A 14 1.60 21.01 -0.38
N PHE A 15 2.61 21.86 -0.60
CA PHE A 15 2.91 23.00 0.26
C PHE A 15 2.16 24.29 -0.14
N GLY A 16 1.15 24.19 -1.00
CA GLY A 16 0.28 25.29 -1.37
C GLY A 16 0.90 26.34 -2.30
N GLN A 17 2.02 26.01 -2.96
CA GLN A 17 2.65 26.89 -3.94
C GLN A 17 2.29 26.49 -5.37
N THR A 18 2.30 27.44 -6.30
CA THR A 18 2.11 27.15 -7.72
C THR A 18 3.44 26.69 -8.34
N PRO A 19 3.49 25.53 -9.02
CA PRO A 19 4.71 25.03 -9.65
C PRO A 19 5.18 25.92 -10.80
N SER A 20 6.47 26.23 -10.82
CA SER A 20 7.08 26.90 -11.98
C SER A 20 6.92 26.08 -13.27
N HIS A 21 6.56 26.73 -14.37
CA HIS A 21 6.53 26.11 -15.70
C HIS A 21 7.92 25.72 -16.20
N LEU A 22 8.97 26.44 -15.78
CA LEU A 22 10.35 26.11 -16.13
C LEU A 22 10.90 25.03 -15.19
N GLY A 23 11.41 23.93 -15.76
CA GLY A 23 11.89 22.77 -14.99
C GLY A 23 13.03 23.08 -14.03
N SER A 24 14.04 23.84 -14.48
CA SER A 24 15.16 24.26 -13.63
C SER A 24 14.71 25.10 -12.41
N ARG A 25 13.76 26.03 -12.63
CA ARG A 25 13.18 26.82 -11.54
C ARG A 25 12.32 25.98 -10.61
N LEU A 26 11.61 24.98 -11.14
CA LEU A 26 10.78 24.08 -10.35
C LEU A 26 11.63 23.21 -9.40
N THR A 27 12.77 22.69 -9.86
CA THR A 27 13.71 21.95 -9.00
C THR A 27 14.23 22.82 -7.86
N VAL A 28 14.63 24.07 -8.16
CA VAL A 28 15.09 25.03 -7.15
C VAL A 28 13.96 25.41 -6.19
N GLN A 29 12.74 25.61 -6.70
CA GLN A 29 11.55 25.92 -5.89
C GLN A 29 11.25 24.78 -4.92
N THR A 30 11.30 23.54 -5.38
CA THR A 30 11.09 22.35 -4.55
C THR A 30 12.05 22.34 -3.36
N GLY A 31 13.33 22.58 -3.59
CA GLY A 31 14.33 22.64 -2.52
C GLY A 31 14.08 23.74 -1.50
N LYS A 32 13.72 24.94 -1.98
CA LYS A 32 13.38 26.07 -1.11
C LYS A 32 12.19 25.77 -0.21
N VAL A 33 11.17 25.12 -0.75
CA VAL A 33 9.96 24.73 0.00
C VAL A 33 10.31 23.72 1.09
N LEU A 34 11.04 22.66 0.74
CA LEU A 34 11.43 21.62 1.70
C LEU A 34 12.33 22.17 2.80
N LEU A 35 13.29 23.02 2.44
CA LEU A 35 14.18 23.67 3.40
C LEU A 35 13.41 24.62 4.33
N ALA A 36 12.45 25.39 3.81
CA ALA A 36 11.63 26.28 4.62
C ALA A 36 10.80 25.52 5.67
N GLU A 37 10.24 24.36 5.34
CA GLU A 37 9.54 23.53 6.33
C GLU A 37 10.47 23.03 7.44
N ARG A 38 11.70 22.66 7.07
CA ARG A 38 12.69 22.17 8.03
C ARG A 38 13.22 23.29 8.92
N GLU A 39 13.64 24.40 8.35
CA GLU A 39 14.27 25.51 9.07
C GLU A 39 13.26 26.38 9.84
N GLN A 40 12.08 26.63 9.27
CA GLN A 40 11.12 27.57 9.86
C GLN A 40 10.09 26.89 10.77
N ARG A 41 9.82 25.61 10.53
CA ARG A 41 8.76 24.86 11.24
C ARG A 41 9.27 23.64 11.97
N GLU A 42 10.57 23.35 11.91
CA GLU A 42 11.20 22.16 12.51
C GLU A 42 10.54 20.84 12.09
N ARG A 43 9.92 20.82 10.90
CA ARG A 43 9.23 19.64 10.36
C ARG A 43 10.08 19.01 9.27
N THR A 44 10.18 17.69 9.29
CA THR A 44 10.77 16.93 8.18
C THR A 44 9.65 16.33 7.35
N PRO A 45 9.41 16.83 6.13
CA PRO A 45 8.50 16.19 5.19
C PRO A 45 8.91 14.74 4.92
N VAL A 46 7.91 13.87 4.72
CA VAL A 46 8.10 12.47 4.33
C VAL A 46 7.45 12.24 2.98
N LEU A 47 8.25 11.91 1.97
CA LEU A 47 7.77 11.49 0.67
C LEU A 47 7.45 9.99 0.70
N VAL A 48 6.17 9.66 0.65
CA VAL A 48 5.71 8.26 0.56
C VAL A 48 5.46 7.93 -0.91
N VAL A 49 6.15 6.90 -1.41
CA VAL A 49 5.94 6.41 -2.77
C VAL A 49 5.49 4.97 -2.71
N ASP A 50 4.23 4.76 -3.04
CA ASP A 50 3.69 3.43 -3.30
C ASP A 50 4.04 2.99 -4.72
N GLU A 51 4.19 1.69 -4.92
CA GLU A 51 4.61 1.09 -6.18
C GLU A 51 5.90 1.66 -6.76
N ALA A 52 6.86 1.99 -5.88
CA ALA A 52 8.18 2.49 -6.26
C ALA A 52 8.96 1.55 -7.19
N HIS A 53 8.56 0.27 -7.24
CA HIS A 53 9.09 -0.73 -8.19
C HIS A 53 8.80 -0.39 -9.67
N LEU A 54 7.82 0.47 -9.94
CA LEU A 54 7.49 0.97 -11.27
C LEU A 54 8.32 2.21 -11.65
N MET A 55 9.01 2.85 -10.71
CA MET A 55 9.76 4.06 -11.01
C MET A 55 10.97 3.78 -11.91
N SER A 56 11.20 4.70 -12.84
CA SER A 56 12.43 4.74 -13.62
C SER A 56 13.62 5.10 -12.75
N TYR A 57 14.80 4.75 -13.25
CA TYR A 57 16.06 5.11 -12.62
C TYR A 57 16.20 6.62 -12.38
N GLU A 58 15.80 7.45 -13.35
CA GLU A 58 15.88 8.92 -13.27
C GLU A 58 14.96 9.49 -12.15
N GLN A 59 13.80 8.87 -11.93
CA GLN A 59 12.89 9.27 -10.86
C GLN A 59 13.46 8.92 -9.47
N LEU A 60 14.06 7.74 -9.33
CA LEU A 60 14.73 7.35 -8.07
C LEU A 60 15.94 8.25 -7.79
N GLU A 61 16.70 8.60 -8.82
CA GLU A 61 17.81 9.56 -8.70
C GLU A 61 17.32 10.95 -8.28
N THR A 62 16.16 11.38 -8.78
CA THR A 62 15.52 12.63 -8.35
C THR A 62 15.21 12.60 -6.84
N ILE A 63 14.66 11.48 -6.33
CA ILE A 63 14.43 11.30 -4.89
C ILE A 63 15.75 11.39 -4.12
N ARG A 64 16.81 10.71 -4.60
CA ARG A 64 18.15 10.77 -3.99
C ARG A 64 18.63 12.22 -3.85
N ILE A 65 18.53 13.01 -4.91
CA ILE A 65 18.94 14.42 -4.91
C ILE A 65 18.12 15.21 -3.88
N LEU A 66 16.80 15.03 -3.83
CA LEU A 66 15.91 15.72 -2.88
C LEU A 66 16.25 15.39 -1.42
N THR A 67 16.65 14.16 -1.11
CA THR A 67 17.09 13.74 0.24
C THR A 67 18.49 14.23 0.63
N ASN A 68 19.16 15.02 -0.23
CA ASN A 68 20.51 15.53 0.03
C ASN A 68 20.66 17.03 -0.30
N GLN A 69 19.58 17.80 -0.16
CA GLN A 69 19.59 19.24 -0.45
C GLN A 69 20.04 20.14 0.73
N GLY A 70 20.65 19.56 1.77
CA GLY A 70 21.23 20.31 2.89
C GLY A 70 22.76 20.27 2.82
N MET A 71 23.41 21.43 2.87
CA MET A 71 24.84 21.49 3.19
C MET A 71 24.97 21.17 4.68
N ASP A 72 25.52 19.99 4.94
CA ASP A 72 26.25 19.61 6.15
C ASP A 72 25.61 18.93 7.35
N GLN A 73 24.30 18.86 7.64
CA GLN A 73 23.89 17.90 8.71
C GLN A 73 22.49 17.28 8.63
N ASP A 74 21.47 17.98 8.13
CA ASP A 74 20.09 17.47 8.21
C ASP A 74 19.41 17.42 6.85
N SER A 75 18.91 16.23 6.48
CA SER A 75 18.15 16.06 5.26
C SER A 75 16.82 16.83 5.35
N PRO A 76 16.51 17.72 4.38
CA PRO A 76 15.25 18.45 4.37
C PRO A 76 14.05 17.56 3.99
N LEU A 77 14.28 16.29 3.63
CA LEU A 77 13.26 15.33 3.21
C LEU A 77 13.64 13.91 3.66
N SER A 78 12.68 13.16 4.19
CA SER A 78 12.78 11.71 4.33
C SER A 78 11.91 11.02 3.27
N SER A 79 12.24 9.78 2.90
CA SER A 79 11.47 9.03 1.89
C SER A 79 11.13 7.63 2.37
N LEU A 80 9.90 7.19 2.11
CA LEU A 80 9.41 5.82 2.31
C LEU A 80 9.05 5.24 0.93
N LEU A 81 9.80 4.22 0.51
CA LEU A 81 9.58 3.54 -0.77
C LEU A 81 8.93 2.18 -0.51
N ALA A 82 7.70 2.00 -0.98
CA ALA A 82 6.97 0.74 -0.93
C ALA A 82 6.82 0.15 -2.34
N GLY A 83 6.82 -1.18 -2.44
CA GLY A 83 6.62 -1.86 -3.72
C GLY A 83 7.08 -3.32 -3.70
N GLN A 84 7.07 -3.94 -4.87
CA GLN A 84 7.39 -5.35 -5.04
C GLN A 84 8.87 -5.67 -4.76
N PRO A 85 9.23 -6.95 -4.51
CA PRO A 85 10.61 -7.37 -4.27
C PRO A 85 11.63 -7.01 -5.37
N THR A 86 11.16 -6.72 -6.59
CA THR A 86 11.96 -6.19 -7.70
C THR A 86 12.62 -4.86 -7.37
N LEU A 87 11.94 -3.99 -6.60
CA LEU A 87 12.50 -2.72 -6.12
C LEU A 87 13.82 -2.93 -5.37
N ARG A 88 13.89 -3.97 -4.53
CA ARG A 88 15.12 -4.30 -3.80
C ARG A 88 16.31 -4.59 -4.72
N ARG A 89 16.07 -5.18 -5.90
CA ARG A 89 17.14 -5.44 -6.87
C ARG A 89 17.61 -4.13 -7.49
N THR A 90 16.68 -3.25 -7.84
CA THR A 90 16.98 -1.91 -8.37
C THR A 90 17.76 -1.07 -7.36
N MET A 91 17.35 -1.05 -6.09
CA MET A 91 18.02 -0.29 -5.03
C MET A 91 19.47 -0.75 -4.75
N LYS A 92 19.84 -1.97 -5.14
CA LYS A 92 21.21 -2.50 -5.00
C LYS A 92 22.15 -2.09 -6.14
N LEU A 93 21.64 -1.43 -7.17
CA LEU A 93 22.50 -0.90 -8.23
C LEU A 93 23.46 0.13 -7.62
N ALA A 94 24.74 0.07 -7.99
CA ALA A 94 25.78 0.92 -7.42
C ALA A 94 25.43 2.41 -7.49
N VAL A 95 24.73 2.80 -8.55
CA VAL A 95 24.31 4.17 -8.81
C VAL A 95 23.19 4.66 -7.85
N LEU A 96 22.46 3.75 -7.21
CA LEU A 96 21.44 4.06 -6.19
C LEU A 96 21.93 3.79 -4.75
N ALA A 97 23.19 3.42 -4.55
CA ALA A 97 23.72 3.07 -3.23
C ALA A 97 23.53 4.19 -2.18
N ALA A 98 23.67 5.45 -2.60
CA ALA A 98 23.45 6.60 -1.71
C ALA A 98 21.97 6.76 -1.30
N LEU A 99 21.02 6.43 -2.18
CA LEU A 99 19.61 6.39 -1.83
C LEU A 99 19.30 5.18 -0.92
N GLU A 100 19.90 4.02 -1.22
CA GLU A 100 19.76 2.80 -0.41
C GLU A 100 20.13 3.06 1.06
N GLN A 101 21.26 3.73 1.30
CA GLN A 101 21.73 4.07 2.65
C GLN A 101 20.76 4.98 3.40
N ARG A 102 20.03 5.86 2.70
CA ARG A 102 19.09 6.83 3.28
C ARG A 102 17.67 6.29 3.49
N THR A 103 17.33 5.15 2.87
CA THR A 103 15.98 4.56 2.95
C THR A 103 15.91 3.39 3.96
N THR A 104 16.77 3.43 4.99
CA THR A 104 16.84 2.42 6.05
C THR A 104 16.01 2.89 7.25
N PRO A 105 15.20 2.04 7.92
CA PRO A 105 15.17 0.57 7.90
C PRO A 105 14.34 -0.07 6.79
N ARG A 106 14.77 -1.27 6.37
CA ARG A 106 14.06 -2.10 5.40
C ARG A 106 13.18 -3.10 6.12
N HIS A 107 11.91 -3.17 5.73
CA HIS A 107 11.00 -4.21 6.20
C HIS A 107 10.37 -4.92 5.00
N THR A 108 10.49 -6.24 4.98
CA THR A 108 9.74 -7.08 4.05
C THR A 108 8.56 -7.63 4.82
N MET A 109 7.34 -7.26 4.41
CA MET A 109 6.15 -7.90 4.96
C MET A 109 6.14 -9.36 4.48
N PRO A 110 6.19 -10.35 5.40
CA PRO A 110 6.02 -11.74 5.01
C PRO A 110 4.58 -11.96 4.55
N GLY A 111 4.36 -13.02 3.77
CA GLY A 111 3.00 -13.49 3.51
C GLY A 111 2.31 -13.88 4.82
N THR A 112 0.99 -13.72 4.89
CA THR A 112 0.16 -14.15 6.00
C THR A 112 0.32 -15.64 6.22
N THR A 113 0.43 -16.03 7.48
CA THR A 113 0.36 -17.43 7.91
C THR A 113 -1.04 -18.01 7.68
N SER A 114 -1.18 -19.33 7.66
CA SER A 114 -2.48 -20.00 7.52
C SER A 114 -3.48 -19.57 8.61
N THR A 115 -2.98 -19.38 9.84
CA THR A 115 -3.77 -18.90 10.97
C THR A 115 -4.24 -17.45 10.78
N GLU A 116 -3.37 -16.57 10.28
CA GLU A 116 -3.73 -15.19 9.93
C GLU A 116 -4.71 -15.13 8.76
N THR A 117 -4.55 -15.96 7.74
CA THR A 117 -5.51 -16.06 6.62
C THR A 117 -6.89 -16.50 7.12
N THR A 118 -6.95 -17.44 8.06
CA THR A 118 -8.21 -17.88 8.68
C THR A 118 -8.86 -16.75 9.48
N SER A 119 -8.08 -16.05 10.29
CA SER A 119 -8.54 -14.89 11.06
C SER A 119 -9.01 -13.75 10.15
N TYR A 120 -8.26 -13.48 9.08
CA TYR A 120 -8.58 -12.48 8.06
C TYR A 120 -9.91 -12.78 7.36
N ALA A 121 -10.10 -14.02 6.91
CA ALA A 121 -11.36 -14.44 6.28
C ALA A 121 -12.55 -14.30 7.23
N ALA A 122 -12.42 -14.75 8.48
CA ALA A 122 -13.46 -14.62 9.50
C ALA A 122 -13.79 -13.15 9.82
N HIS A 123 -12.77 -12.30 9.92
CA HIS A 123 -12.94 -10.87 10.13
C HIS A 123 -13.68 -10.18 8.97
N HIS A 124 -13.31 -10.50 7.72
CA HIS A 124 -14.00 -9.98 6.54
C HIS A 124 -15.45 -10.43 6.47
N LEU A 125 -15.75 -11.69 6.80
CA LEU A 125 -17.13 -12.19 6.91
C LEU A 125 -17.95 -11.45 7.96
N LYS A 126 -17.34 -11.13 9.12
CA LYS A 126 -17.97 -10.33 10.17
C LYS A 126 -18.29 -8.92 9.70
N ILE A 127 -17.37 -8.24 9.00
CA ILE A 127 -17.60 -6.91 8.41
C ILE A 127 -18.72 -6.97 7.37
N ALA A 128 -18.76 -8.03 6.56
CA ALA A 128 -19.81 -8.25 5.57
C ALA A 128 -21.19 -8.60 6.17
N GLY A 129 -21.35 -8.56 7.50
CA GLY A 129 -22.60 -8.87 8.19
C GLY A 129 -22.98 -10.36 8.16
N ARG A 130 -22.01 -11.23 7.89
CA ARG A 130 -22.20 -12.69 7.78
C ARG A 130 -21.24 -13.41 8.75
N PRO A 131 -21.47 -13.34 10.07
CA PRO A 131 -20.61 -14.01 11.06
C PRO A 131 -20.71 -15.55 11.00
N ASP A 132 -21.67 -16.08 10.26
CA ASP A 132 -21.89 -17.51 10.07
C ASP A 132 -20.68 -18.17 9.37
N GLN A 133 -20.36 -19.43 9.74
CA GLN A 133 -19.37 -20.25 9.04
C GLN A 133 -19.83 -20.55 7.61
N LEU A 134 -19.48 -19.67 6.67
CA LEU A 134 -19.80 -19.80 5.24
C LEU A 134 -18.88 -20.76 4.50
N PHE A 135 -17.73 -21.07 5.10
CA PHE A 135 -16.70 -21.92 4.52
C PHE A 135 -16.60 -23.24 5.31
N THR A 136 -16.30 -24.33 4.62
CA THR A 136 -15.88 -25.59 5.28
C THR A 136 -14.53 -25.41 5.96
N GLU A 137 -14.21 -26.24 6.97
CA GLU A 137 -12.95 -26.13 7.72
C GLU A 137 -11.69 -26.21 6.85
N ASP A 138 -11.75 -26.86 5.68
CA ASP A 138 -10.63 -26.95 4.72
C ASP A 138 -10.43 -25.70 3.86
N ALA A 139 -11.44 -24.84 3.77
CA ALA A 139 -11.42 -23.72 2.83
C ALA A 139 -10.41 -22.62 3.18
N PRO A 140 -10.19 -22.24 4.46
CA PRO A 140 -9.11 -21.33 4.84
C PRO A 140 -7.72 -21.84 4.43
N THR A 141 -7.47 -23.15 4.57
CA THR A 141 -6.22 -23.80 4.13
C THR A 141 -6.07 -23.73 2.61
N LEU A 142 -7.16 -23.93 1.86
CA LEU A 142 -7.17 -23.81 0.40
C LEU A 142 -6.94 -22.37 -0.05
N ILE A 143 -7.57 -21.39 0.62
CA ILE A 143 -7.37 -19.95 0.37
C ILE A 143 -5.90 -19.60 0.61
N HIS A 144 -5.31 -20.02 1.74
CA HIS A 144 -3.90 -19.76 2.06
C HIS A 144 -2.95 -20.36 1.02
N THR A 145 -3.18 -21.62 0.64
CA THR A 145 -2.34 -22.32 -0.35
C THR A 145 -2.44 -21.66 -1.72
N THR A 146 -3.63 -21.20 -2.11
CA THR A 146 -3.88 -20.55 -3.41
C THR A 146 -3.32 -19.13 -3.44
N SER A 147 -3.49 -18.37 -2.35
CA SER A 147 -3.00 -16.99 -2.22
C SER A 147 -1.51 -16.90 -1.92
N ARG A 148 -0.86 -18.03 -1.57
CA ARG A 148 0.52 -18.10 -1.05
C ARG A 148 0.75 -17.17 0.16
N GLY A 149 -0.31 -16.84 0.90
CA GLY A 149 -0.26 -15.88 2.00
C GLY A 149 -0.26 -14.41 1.56
N TYR A 150 -0.54 -14.06 0.31
CA TYR A 150 -0.70 -12.66 -0.09
C TYR A 150 -2.14 -12.20 0.17
N PRO A 151 -2.37 -11.16 1.00
CA PRO A 151 -3.72 -10.72 1.40
C PRO A 151 -4.61 -10.40 0.19
N GLU A 152 -4.07 -9.71 -0.81
CA GLU A 152 -4.80 -9.32 -2.02
C GLU A 152 -5.34 -10.53 -2.81
N GLN A 153 -4.58 -11.62 -2.87
CA GLN A 153 -4.97 -12.84 -3.59
C GLN A 153 -5.95 -13.70 -2.78
N SER A 154 -5.98 -13.55 -1.46
CA SER A 154 -6.89 -14.31 -0.59
C SER A 154 -8.37 -13.91 -0.74
N THR A 155 -8.63 -12.70 -1.26
CA THR A 155 -10.00 -12.22 -1.55
C THR A 155 -10.59 -12.91 -2.77
N THR A 156 -9.74 -13.39 -3.69
CA THR A 156 -10.19 -14.14 -4.87
C THR A 156 -10.50 -15.57 -4.45
N LEU A 157 -11.79 -15.88 -4.29
CA LEU A 157 -12.24 -17.24 -4.02
C LEU A 157 -11.94 -18.16 -5.21
N PRO A 158 -11.18 -19.25 -5.04
CA PRO A 158 -11.07 -20.26 -6.08
C PRO A 158 -12.42 -20.99 -6.25
N PRO A 159 -12.88 -21.25 -7.50
CA PRO A 159 -14.06 -22.08 -7.72
C PRO A 159 -13.77 -23.51 -7.28
N GLY A 160 -14.61 -24.08 -6.40
CA GLY A 160 -14.41 -25.45 -5.93
C GLY A 160 -15.50 -26.00 -4.99
N PRO A 161 -15.56 -27.33 -4.79
CA PRO A 161 -16.61 -28.01 -4.02
C PRO A 161 -16.65 -27.65 -2.53
N HIS A 162 -15.55 -27.10 -2.00
CA HIS A 162 -15.42 -26.63 -0.62
C HIS A 162 -16.09 -25.27 -0.36
N PHE A 163 -16.40 -24.52 -1.42
CA PHE A 163 -17.16 -23.27 -1.35
C PHE A 163 -18.66 -23.49 -1.58
N ARG A 164 -19.26 -24.41 -0.81
CA ARG A 164 -20.71 -24.42 -0.67
C ARG A 164 -21.08 -23.38 0.37
N LEU A 165 -21.63 -22.25 -0.08
CA LEU A 165 -22.35 -21.32 0.78
C LEU A 165 -23.38 -22.12 1.57
N ARG A 166 -23.17 -22.31 2.88
CA ARG A 166 -24.18 -22.89 3.74
C ARG A 166 -25.39 -21.95 3.71
N HIS A 167 -26.45 -22.37 3.03
CA HIS A 167 -27.71 -21.64 3.03
C HIS A 167 -28.22 -21.53 4.46
N ARG A 168 -28.59 -20.31 4.85
CA ARG A 168 -29.23 -20.00 6.12
C ARG A 168 -30.42 -20.93 6.32
N LYS A 169 -30.43 -21.72 7.40
CA LYS A 169 -31.69 -22.26 7.92
C LYS A 169 -32.52 -21.07 8.40
N GLU A 170 -33.55 -20.71 7.65
CA GLU A 170 -34.50 -19.70 8.11
C GLU A 170 -35.15 -20.16 9.44
N PRO A 171 -35.24 -19.28 10.45
CA PRO A 171 -35.98 -19.61 11.65
C PRO A 171 -37.49 -19.64 11.35
N GLY A 172 -38.03 -20.86 11.24
CA GLY A 172 -39.41 -21.25 11.51
C GLY A 172 -40.54 -20.32 11.04
N ARG A 173 -41.00 -20.49 9.79
CA ARG A 173 -42.40 -20.19 9.45
C ARG A 173 -43.30 -21.26 10.07
N ARG A 174 -43.80 -21.03 11.29
CA ARG A 174 -44.92 -21.80 11.84
C ARG A 174 -46.08 -21.73 10.86
N GLY A 175 -46.54 -22.90 10.41
CA GLY A 175 -47.66 -23.04 9.49
C GLY A 175 -48.91 -22.33 10.02
N ARG A 176 -49.39 -21.35 9.26
CA ARG A 176 -50.77 -20.88 9.39
C ARG A 176 -51.66 -22.02 8.88
N ARG A 177 -52.49 -22.56 9.78
CA ARG A 177 -53.58 -23.50 9.42
C ARG A 177 -54.51 -22.83 8.39
N PRO A 178 -55.02 -23.55 7.39
CA PRO A 178 -56.04 -23.01 6.51
C PRO A 178 -57.34 -22.86 7.30
N ARG A 179 -57.94 -21.67 7.27
CA ARG A 179 -59.35 -21.48 7.64
C ARG A 179 -60.17 -22.07 6.50
N VAL A 180 -60.97 -23.07 6.83
CA VAL A 180 -62.07 -23.58 6.00
C VAL A 180 -63.10 -22.46 5.89
N SER A 181 -63.61 -22.21 4.69
CA SER A 181 -64.81 -21.44 4.46
C SER A 181 -65.61 -22.16 3.39
N GLU A 182 -66.83 -22.50 3.79
CA GLU A 182 -67.96 -23.14 3.09
C GLU A 182 -67.86 -24.65 2.83
#